data_AF-A0A376TEU2-F1
#
_entry.id   AF-A0A376TEU2-F1
#
_cell.length_a   1.000
_cell.length_b   1.000
_cell.length_c   1.000
_cell.angle_alpha   90.00
_cell.angle_beta   90.00
_cell.angle_gamma   90.00
#
_symmetry.space_group_name_H-M   'P 1'
#
loop_
_entity.id
_entity.type
_entity.pdbx_description
1 polymer ?
#
loop_
_entity_poly.entity_id
_entity_poly.type
_entity_poly.pdbx_seq_one_letter_code
_entity_poly.pdbx_strand_id
1 'polypeptide(L)' 'MPVIVQHAVSGEVLMLGYMNPEALDKTIESGKVTFFSRT' A
#
# COMPACT_ATOMS: atom_id res chain seq x y z
N MET A 1 4.70 -8.50 2.44
CA MET A 1 3.24 -8.63 2.54
C MET A 1 2.61 -8.05 1.27
N PRO A 2 1.73 -8.78 0.55
CA PRO A 2 1.00 -8.21 -0.59
C PRO A 2 -0.03 -7.18 -0.12
N VAL A 3 -0.23 -6.11 -0.89
CA VAL A 3 -1.19 -5.04 -0.60
C VAL A 3 -1.99 -4.66 -1.84
N ILE A 4 -3.26 -4.33 -1.65
CA ILE A 4 -4.17 -3.88 -2.72
C ILE A 4 -4.57 -2.45 -2.45
N VAL A 5 -4.41 -1.59 -3.45
CA VAL A 5 -5.03 -0.25 -3.45
C VAL A 5 -6.34 -0.35 -4.19
N GLN A 6 -7.40 0.08 -3.52
CA GLN A 6 -8.75 0.13 -4.06
C GLN A 6 -9.34 1.51 -3.91
N HIS A 7 -10.23 1.87 -4.84
CA HIS A 7 -11.02 3.08 -4.73
C HIS A 7 -11.99 2.97 -3.54
N ALA A 8 -12.04 4.00 -2.70
CA ALA A 8 -12.70 3.95 -1.39
C ALA A 8 -14.24 3.78 -1.47
N VAL A 9 -14.86 4.20 -2.58
CA VAL A 9 -16.33 4.18 -2.73
C VAL A 9 -16.79 3.03 -3.64
N SER A 10 -16.14 2.85 -4.78
CA SER A 10 -16.53 1.82 -5.77
C SER A 10 -15.96 0.44 -5.48
N GLY A 11 -14.90 0.36 -4.65
CA GLY A 11 -14.17 -0.89 -4.41
C GLY A 11 -13.34 -1.36 -5.60
N GLU A 12 -13.21 -0.54 -6.65
CA GLU A 12 -12.41 -0.87 -7.83
C GLU A 12 -10.94 -1.04 -7.44
N VAL A 13 -10.33 -2.13 -7.88
CA VAL A 13 -8.91 -2.39 -7.64
C VAL A 13 -8.07 -1.54 -8.59
N LEU A 14 -7.29 -0.62 -8.02
CA LEU A 14 -6.44 0.30 -8.75
C LEU A 14 -5.03 -0.25 -8.94
N MET A 15 -4.49 -0.93 -7.92
CA MET A 15 -3.11 -1.42 -7.94
C MET A 15 -2.88 -2.60 -6.98
N LEU A 16 -1.99 -3.50 -7.38
CA LEU A 16 -1.38 -4.51 -6.50
C LEU A 16 0.08 -4.14 -6.24
N GLY A 17 0.50 -4.17 -4.98
CA GLY A 17 1.86 -3.88 -4.56
C GLY A 17 2.34 -4.79 -3.44
N TYR A 18 3.53 -4.49 -2.94
CA TYR A 18 4.13 -5.16 -1.78
C TYR A 18 4.62 -4.14 -0.75
N MET A 19 4.54 -4.52 0.52
CA MET A 19 5.07 -3.75 1.65
C MET A 19 5.87 -4.65 2.59
N ASN A 20 6.88 -4.06 3.24
CA ASN A 20 7.57 -4.58 4.41
C ASN A 20 7.08 -3.81 5.68
N PRO A 21 7.49 -4.19 6.89
CA PRO A 21 7.06 -3.51 8.13
C PRO A 21 7.37 -2.01 8.13
N GLU A 22 8.57 -1.61 7.68
CA GLU A 22 8.97 -0.19 7.65
C GLU A 22 8.12 0.66 6.69
N ALA A 23 7.74 0.10 5.54
CA ALA A 23 6.85 0.76 4.59
C ALA A 23 5.43 0.91 5.15
N LEU A 24 4.97 -0.04 5.97
CA LEU A 24 3.69 0.05 6.66
C LEU A 24 3.69 1.17 7.70
N ASP A 25 4.73 1.25 8.55
CA ASP A 25 4.85 2.29 9.57
C ASP A 25 4.86 3.69 8.94
N LYS A 26 5.63 3.89 7.86
CA LYS A 26 5.64 5.14 7.09
C LYS A 26 4.28 5.46 6.47
N THR A 27 3.54 4.45 6.03
CA THR A 27 2.20 4.63 5.47
C THR A 27 1.22 5.15 6.51
N ILE A 28 1.29 4.61 7.73
CA ILE A 28 0.45 5.02 8.85
C ILE A 28 0.81 6.44 9.31
N GLU A 29 2.10 6.74 9.45
CA GLU A 29 2.57 8.06 9.90
C GLU A 29 2.24 9.17 8.91
N SER A 30 2.48 8.93 7.62
CA SER A 30 2.31 9.96 6.58
C SER A 30 0.89 10.05 6.02
N GLY A 31 0.06 9.03 6.26
CA GLY A 31 -1.25 8.86 5.59
C GLY A 31 -1.13 8.62 4.08
N LYS A 32 0.08 8.36 3.56
CA LYS A 32 0.34 8.12 2.14
C LYS A 32 0.91 6.73 1.95
N VAL A 33 0.38 6.02 0.96
CA VAL A 33 0.83 4.66 0.64
C VAL A 33 2.33 4.63 0.29
N THR A 34 3.09 3.80 1.00
CA THR A 34 4.52 3.56 0.74
C THR A 34 4.71 2.11 0.31
N PHE A 35 5.29 1.89 -0.87
CA PHE A 35 5.56 0.55 -1.39
C PHE A 35 7.01 0.12 -1.16
N PHE A 36 7.20 -1.19 -1.09
CA PHE A 36 8.51 -1.82 -1.04
C PHE A 36 8.74 -2.66 -2.30
N SER A 37 9.78 -2.31 -3.06
CA SER A 37 10.24 -3.14 -4.18
C SER A 37 11.07 -4.31 -3.66
N ARG A 38 10.83 -5.52 -4.17
CA ARG A 38 11.54 -6.75 -3.78
C ARG A 38 12.75 -7.06 -4.68
N THR A 39 13.18 -6.11 -5.51
CA THR A 39 14.37 -6.24 -6.37
C THR A 39 15.63 -5.87 -5.60
#